data_AF-A0A397BAF6-F1
#
_entry.id   AF-A0A397BAF6-F1
#
_cell.length_a   1.000
_cell.length_b   1.000
_cell.length_c   1.000
_cell.angle_alpha   90.00
_cell.angle_beta   90.00
_cell.angle_gamma   90.00
#
_symmetry.space_group_name_H-M   'P 1'
#
loop_
_entity.id
_entity.type
_entity.pdbx_description
1 polymer ?
#
loop_
_entity_poly.entity_id
_entity_poly.type
_entity_poly.pdbx_seq_one_letter_code
_entity_poly.pdbx_strand_id
1 'polypeptide(L)'
;PASRGLNATAVDHAVDILTSLRERRDSKRQRYSAVARQEDDDDDEAPAPIMDLFIQTRGPTVVHELTNFSPAEFNMLWLDIQPYVNVNWNVGSGRKCQVTGRDMLFMALTSLKHCGSWDVVAAVFKEKPPTLSTRVTGFLTILLPHLKTKYIESVANKYSMDYLTKTGRRFKHFPMARYAVDVTFQQTNAPAVSFGEKKVFFSKKHGQYGVKVEVSVLPNGLALNVTSAVPGSVSDITICDSNSDFHLEHLQKAGNDGEAVDAGPLSGEYPDSWALLADKGYQGLHRRLRAITPMKRPAGGLLSLEDMTNNDKIASDRVVVENFFGRLKTLWAVASETYTWKRENYDLFFQACVAFTNVHIKFLPLRDEDGHNLNRYVNRMLSSGEKKRAAVPVV
;
A
#
# COMPACT_ATOMS: atom_id res chain seq x y z
N PRO A 1 -33.40 -0.29 9.60
CA PRO A 1 -33.84 -0.84 8.29
C PRO A 1 -32.77 -0.84 7.17
N ALA A 2 -31.46 -0.80 7.51
CA ALA A 2 -30.36 -0.94 6.54
C ALA A 2 -30.19 -2.38 6.02
N SER A 3 -30.81 -3.37 6.68
CA SER A 3 -30.81 -4.79 6.30
C SER A 3 -31.95 -5.19 5.36
N ARG A 4 -32.78 -4.25 4.86
CA ARG A 4 -33.93 -4.58 3.99
C ARG A 4 -33.43 -5.19 2.67
N GLY A 5 -33.43 -6.51 2.62
CA GLY A 5 -33.04 -7.30 1.47
C GLY A 5 -31.94 -8.29 1.78
N LEU A 6 -30.98 -8.00 2.66
CA LEU A 6 -29.90 -8.94 3.02
C LEU A 6 -30.48 -10.10 3.85
N ASN A 7 -30.19 -11.33 3.44
CA ASN A 7 -30.63 -12.58 4.07
C ASN A 7 -29.56 -13.66 3.87
N ALA A 8 -29.63 -14.74 4.66
CA ALA A 8 -28.63 -15.81 4.66
C ALA A 8 -28.26 -16.31 3.25
N THR A 9 -29.26 -16.67 2.44
CA THR A 9 -29.04 -17.17 1.06
C THR A 9 -28.23 -16.21 0.19
N ALA A 10 -28.41 -14.91 0.36
CA ALA A 10 -27.68 -13.95 -0.44
C ALA A 10 -26.32 -13.57 0.13
N VAL A 11 -26.14 -13.68 1.45
CA VAL A 11 -24.81 -13.61 2.05
C VAL A 11 -23.97 -14.78 1.55
N ASP A 12 -24.51 -16.00 1.52
CA ASP A 12 -23.81 -17.18 0.97
C ASP A 12 -23.36 -16.95 -0.47
N HIS A 13 -24.30 -16.57 -1.33
CA HIS A 13 -24.02 -16.28 -2.73
C HIS A 13 -23.00 -15.15 -2.91
N ALA A 14 -23.06 -14.11 -2.07
CA ALA A 14 -22.13 -12.99 -2.12
C ALA A 14 -20.70 -13.41 -1.74
N VAL A 15 -20.55 -14.19 -0.66
CA VAL A 15 -19.24 -14.71 -0.22
C VAL A 15 -18.68 -15.63 -1.30
N ASP A 16 -19.49 -16.51 -1.88
CA ASP A 16 -19.05 -17.41 -2.97
C ASP A 16 -18.57 -16.63 -4.21
N ILE A 17 -19.25 -15.55 -4.58
CA ILE A 17 -18.80 -14.66 -5.66
C ILE A 17 -17.43 -14.06 -5.32
N LEU A 18 -17.27 -13.50 -4.12
CA LEU A 18 -16.02 -12.85 -3.74
C LEU A 18 -14.86 -13.84 -3.57
N THR A 19 -15.14 -15.04 -3.09
CA THR A 19 -14.19 -16.15 -3.00
C THR A 19 -13.79 -16.64 -4.39
N SER A 20 -14.74 -16.85 -5.31
CA SER A 20 -14.40 -17.23 -6.69
C SER A 20 -13.59 -16.15 -7.42
N LEU A 21 -13.85 -14.88 -7.14
CA LEU A 21 -13.03 -13.77 -7.64
C LEU A 21 -11.62 -13.80 -7.07
N ARG A 22 -11.50 -14.08 -5.77
CA ARG A 22 -10.20 -14.29 -5.11
C ARG A 22 -9.46 -15.48 -5.71
N GLU A 23 -10.09 -16.63 -5.86
CA GLU A 23 -9.49 -17.82 -6.48
C GLU A 23 -9.06 -17.57 -7.93
N ARG A 24 -9.85 -16.83 -8.72
CA ARG A 24 -9.45 -16.40 -10.07
C ARG A 24 -8.22 -15.49 -10.02
N ARG A 25 -8.09 -14.62 -9.02
CA ARG A 25 -6.90 -13.77 -8.82
C ARG A 25 -5.72 -14.61 -8.39
N ASP A 26 -5.91 -15.52 -7.45
CA ASP A 26 -4.87 -16.38 -6.93
C ASP A 26 -4.40 -17.35 -8.02
N SER A 27 -5.29 -17.86 -8.88
CA SER A 27 -4.94 -18.62 -10.09
C SER A 27 -4.16 -17.79 -11.11
N LYS A 28 -4.46 -16.48 -11.24
CA LYS A 28 -3.66 -15.54 -12.04
C LYS A 28 -2.32 -15.20 -11.35
N ARG A 29 -2.21 -15.37 -10.02
CA ARG A 29 -1.05 -15.00 -9.19
C ARG A 29 -0.15 -16.21 -8.85
N GLN A 30 -0.64 -17.45 -8.89
CA GLN A 30 0.03 -18.65 -8.40
C GLN A 30 -0.18 -19.87 -9.32
N ARG A 31 0.93 -20.39 -9.85
CA ARG A 31 1.21 -21.83 -9.90
C ARG A 31 2.16 -22.12 -8.71
N TYR A 32 1.66 -22.77 -7.65
CA TYR A 32 2.29 -23.11 -6.34
C TYR A 32 1.94 -22.19 -5.14
N SER A 33 1.66 -22.86 -3.99
CA SER A 33 0.73 -22.50 -2.89
C SER A 33 1.42 -22.38 -1.52
N ALA A 34 0.74 -21.73 -0.55
CA ALA A 34 0.91 -21.99 0.90
C ALA A 34 -0.39 -21.74 1.69
N VAL A 35 -0.60 -22.55 2.73
CA VAL A 35 -1.85 -22.81 3.50
C VAL A 35 -1.99 -21.91 4.75
N ALA A 36 -3.24 -21.59 5.13
CA ALA A 36 -3.58 -20.77 6.29
C ALA A 36 -3.94 -21.60 7.55
N ARG A 37 -3.76 -21.01 8.74
CA ARG A 37 -4.24 -21.50 10.05
C ARG A 37 -5.27 -20.54 10.65
N GLN A 38 -6.11 -21.06 11.54
CA GLN A 38 -7.39 -20.50 11.99
C GLN A 38 -7.45 -20.55 13.52
N GLU A 39 -7.82 -19.46 14.19
CA GLU A 39 -8.17 -19.41 15.62
C GLU A 39 -9.26 -18.32 15.85
N ASP A 40 -10.17 -18.61 16.78
CA ASP A 40 -11.36 -17.84 17.19
C ASP A 40 -11.06 -16.90 18.38
N ASP A 41 -11.82 -15.80 18.52
CA ASP A 41 -12.29 -15.33 19.84
C ASP A 41 -13.41 -14.26 19.73
N ASP A 42 -14.37 -14.35 20.65
CA ASP A 42 -15.51 -13.46 20.89
C ASP A 42 -15.12 -12.29 21.83
N ASP A 43 -15.53 -11.04 21.53
CA ASP A 43 -15.82 -10.08 22.61
C ASP A 43 -16.63 -8.83 22.17
N ASP A 44 -17.42 -8.33 23.12
CA ASP A 44 -18.54 -7.38 23.08
C ASP A 44 -18.53 -6.27 21.99
N GLU A 45 -19.53 -6.34 21.11
CA GLU A 45 -19.54 -5.63 19.83
C GLU A 45 -20.46 -4.40 19.80
N ALA A 46 -19.91 -3.22 19.47
CA ALA A 46 -20.70 -2.09 19.00
C ALA A 46 -21.59 -2.52 17.82
N PRO A 47 -22.86 -2.07 17.71
CA PRO A 47 -23.81 -2.64 16.76
C PRO A 47 -23.27 -2.58 15.32
N ALA A 48 -23.11 -3.74 14.69
CA ALA A 48 -22.68 -3.89 13.30
C ALA A 48 -23.61 -4.86 12.56
N PRO A 49 -24.91 -4.55 12.44
CA PRO A 49 -25.92 -5.49 11.94
C PRO A 49 -25.66 -6.03 10.54
N ILE A 50 -24.83 -5.36 9.72
CA ILE A 50 -24.42 -5.93 8.43
C ILE A 50 -23.34 -6.98 8.69
N MET A 51 -22.26 -6.63 9.37
CA MET A 51 -21.18 -7.57 9.67
C MET A 51 -21.67 -8.78 10.47
N ASP A 52 -22.50 -8.56 11.50
CA ASP A 52 -23.10 -9.59 12.34
C ASP A 52 -23.90 -10.59 11.49
N LEU A 53 -24.62 -10.12 10.47
CA LEU A 53 -25.37 -10.99 9.57
C LEU A 53 -24.44 -11.87 8.71
N PHE A 54 -23.29 -11.34 8.28
CA PHE A 54 -22.28 -12.15 7.60
C PHE A 54 -21.72 -13.23 8.53
N ILE A 55 -21.36 -12.86 9.76
CA ILE A 55 -20.85 -13.78 10.78
C ILE A 55 -21.89 -14.86 11.12
N GLN A 56 -23.15 -14.49 11.35
CA GLN A 56 -24.24 -15.44 11.65
C GLN A 56 -24.47 -16.43 10.50
N THR A 57 -24.24 -16.03 9.25
CA THR A 57 -24.47 -16.89 8.10
C THR A 57 -23.28 -17.82 7.82
N ARG A 58 -22.05 -17.30 7.91
CA ARG A 58 -20.83 -17.98 7.40
C ARG A 58 -19.77 -18.27 8.46
N GLY A 59 -20.05 -17.94 9.72
CA GLY A 59 -19.10 -17.99 10.81
C GLY A 59 -18.15 -16.79 10.83
N PRO A 60 -17.37 -16.63 11.91
CA PRO A 60 -16.52 -15.46 12.14
C PRO A 60 -15.39 -15.30 11.10
N THR A 61 -14.92 -16.39 10.48
CA THR A 61 -13.85 -16.35 9.49
C THR A 61 -14.16 -15.54 8.23
N VAL A 62 -15.45 -15.31 7.96
CA VAL A 62 -15.92 -14.45 6.86
C VAL A 62 -15.34 -13.03 6.96
N VAL A 63 -15.07 -12.53 8.17
CA VAL A 63 -14.48 -11.20 8.38
C VAL A 63 -13.09 -11.13 7.75
N HIS A 64 -12.25 -12.16 7.96
CA HIS A 64 -10.94 -12.24 7.34
C HIS A 64 -11.03 -12.46 5.83
N GLU A 65 -11.94 -13.32 5.38
CA GLU A 65 -12.20 -13.56 3.96
C GLU A 65 -12.55 -12.29 3.20
N LEU A 66 -13.28 -11.36 3.84
CA LEU A 66 -13.74 -10.12 3.22
C LEU A 66 -12.84 -8.91 3.48
N THR A 67 -12.07 -8.86 4.57
CA THR A 67 -11.32 -7.64 4.95
C THR A 67 -9.80 -7.79 5.00
N ASN A 68 -9.29 -9.02 5.02
CA ASN A 68 -7.91 -9.39 5.37
C ASN A 68 -7.55 -9.24 6.86
N PHE A 69 -8.52 -8.96 7.74
CA PHE A 69 -8.31 -8.94 9.18
C PHE A 69 -9.13 -10.05 9.82
N SER A 70 -8.54 -10.81 10.74
CA SER A 70 -9.32 -11.69 11.62
C SER A 70 -10.37 -10.88 12.40
N PRO A 71 -11.42 -11.51 12.95
CA PRO A 71 -12.38 -10.82 13.81
C PRO A 71 -11.70 -10.01 14.92
N ALA A 72 -10.72 -10.61 15.61
CA ALA A 72 -9.96 -9.95 16.67
C ALA A 72 -9.14 -8.76 16.14
N GLU A 73 -8.43 -8.92 15.01
CA GLU A 73 -7.66 -7.84 14.38
C GLU A 73 -8.56 -6.69 13.91
N PHE A 74 -9.73 -7.02 13.35
CA PHE A 74 -10.74 -6.04 12.95
C PHE A 74 -11.29 -5.29 14.16
N ASN A 75 -11.58 -5.99 15.26
CA ASN A 75 -12.05 -5.37 16.50
C ASN A 75 -10.99 -4.41 17.07
N MET A 76 -9.72 -4.81 17.08
CA MET A 76 -8.62 -3.96 17.51
C MET A 76 -8.46 -2.72 16.62
N LEU A 77 -8.59 -2.87 15.29
CA LEU A 77 -8.62 -1.72 14.38
C LEU A 77 -9.83 -0.83 14.65
N TRP A 78 -11.02 -1.39 14.85
CA TRP A 78 -12.23 -0.64 15.15
C TRP A 78 -12.08 0.16 16.44
N LEU A 79 -11.67 -0.46 17.54
CA LEU A 79 -11.46 0.21 18.83
C LEU A 79 -10.47 1.38 18.70
N ASP A 80 -9.44 1.23 17.86
CA ASP A 80 -8.42 2.24 17.68
C ASP A 80 -8.92 3.46 16.89
N ILE A 81 -9.92 3.31 16.00
CA ILE A 81 -10.47 4.41 15.18
C ILE A 81 -11.86 4.88 15.64
N GLN A 82 -12.58 4.08 16.43
CA GLN A 82 -13.95 4.31 16.86
C GLN A 82 -14.15 5.70 17.50
N PRO A 83 -13.26 6.18 18.40
CA PRO A 83 -13.41 7.52 18.97
C PRO A 83 -13.44 8.62 17.91
N TYR A 84 -12.61 8.51 16.88
CA TYR A 84 -12.59 9.47 15.77
C TYR A 84 -13.83 9.34 14.91
N VAL A 85 -14.24 8.10 14.58
CA VAL A 85 -15.44 7.85 13.77
C VAL A 85 -16.70 8.39 14.46
N ASN A 86 -16.87 8.17 15.76
CA ASN A 86 -18.04 8.63 16.51
C ASN A 86 -18.21 10.16 16.50
N VAL A 87 -17.11 10.91 16.42
CA VAL A 87 -17.11 12.38 16.44
C VAL A 87 -17.15 13.01 15.05
N ASN A 88 -16.72 12.29 14.00
CA ASN A 88 -16.54 12.88 12.66
C ASN A 88 -17.44 12.27 11.57
N TRP A 89 -17.90 11.04 11.76
CA TRP A 89 -18.77 10.37 10.80
C TRP A 89 -20.24 10.55 11.18
N ASN A 90 -21.06 10.95 10.20
CA ASN A 90 -22.51 11.03 10.37
C ASN A 90 -22.95 12.05 11.45
N VAL A 91 -22.13 13.07 11.74
CA VAL A 91 -22.31 14.09 12.80
C VAL A 91 -22.83 15.44 12.28
N GLY A 92 -23.86 15.45 11.43
CA GLY A 92 -24.49 16.71 10.95
C GLY A 92 -26.02 16.69 10.99
N SER A 93 -26.68 17.83 10.80
CA SER A 93 -28.15 17.92 10.74
C SER A 93 -28.74 17.33 9.44
N GLY A 94 -27.89 17.03 8.45
CA GLY A 94 -28.28 16.41 7.20
C GLY A 94 -28.78 14.97 7.36
N ARG A 95 -29.27 14.41 6.24
CA ARG A 95 -29.76 13.02 6.19
C ARG A 95 -28.66 12.06 6.64
N LYS A 96 -28.94 11.32 7.72
CA LYS A 96 -28.00 10.36 8.29
C LYS A 96 -27.84 9.11 7.43
N CYS A 97 -26.60 8.64 7.31
CA CYS A 97 -26.33 7.29 6.81
C CYS A 97 -26.97 6.27 7.77
N GLN A 98 -27.62 5.25 7.22
CA GLN A 98 -28.30 4.21 7.99
C GLN A 98 -27.36 3.06 8.39
N VAL A 99 -26.11 3.11 7.91
CA VAL A 99 -25.06 2.13 8.17
C VAL A 99 -24.19 2.66 9.31
N THR A 100 -23.90 1.78 10.27
CA THR A 100 -23.09 2.11 11.44
C THR A 100 -21.65 2.40 11.04
N GLY A 101 -20.86 3.05 11.90
CA GLY A 101 -19.44 3.29 11.62
C GLY A 101 -18.64 1.99 11.45
N ARG A 102 -18.98 0.96 12.25
CA ARG A 102 -18.33 -0.36 12.21
C ARG A 102 -18.66 -1.12 10.92
N ASP A 103 -19.93 -1.13 10.52
CA ASP A 103 -20.35 -1.67 9.22
C ASP A 103 -19.72 -0.90 8.05
N MET A 104 -19.58 0.42 8.15
CA MET A 104 -18.91 1.22 7.12
C MET A 104 -17.43 0.85 6.98
N LEU A 105 -16.73 0.57 8.08
CA LEU A 105 -15.36 0.06 8.04
C LEU A 105 -15.29 -1.30 7.35
N PHE A 106 -16.19 -2.23 7.72
CA PHE A 106 -16.30 -3.55 7.10
C PHE A 106 -16.54 -3.46 5.59
N MET A 107 -17.51 -2.64 5.16
CA MET A 107 -17.83 -2.40 3.75
C MET A 107 -16.67 -1.73 2.99
N ALA A 108 -15.96 -0.79 3.62
CA ALA A 108 -14.82 -0.11 3.02
C ALA A 108 -13.64 -1.07 2.79
N LEU A 109 -13.25 -1.86 3.81
CA LEU A 109 -12.18 -2.84 3.70
C LEU A 109 -12.51 -3.92 2.67
N THR A 110 -13.76 -4.39 2.63
CA THR A 110 -14.25 -5.32 1.60
C THR A 110 -14.11 -4.73 0.21
N SER A 111 -14.47 -3.46 0.04
CA SER A 111 -14.34 -2.76 -1.25
C SER A 111 -12.88 -2.64 -1.70
N LEU A 112 -11.96 -2.28 -0.80
CA LEU A 112 -10.53 -2.14 -1.09
C LEU A 112 -9.87 -3.49 -1.41
N LYS A 113 -10.20 -4.53 -0.63
CA LYS A 113 -9.69 -5.89 -0.80
C LYS A 113 -10.13 -6.47 -2.13
N HIS A 114 -11.41 -6.34 -2.47
CA HIS A 114 -11.95 -7.02 -3.62
C HIS A 114 -11.87 -6.21 -4.91
N CYS A 115 -11.90 -4.87 -4.92
CA CYS A 115 -11.82 -4.05 -6.15
C CYS A 115 -12.66 -4.58 -7.34
N GLY A 116 -12.51 -3.98 -8.52
CA GLY A 116 -13.26 -4.30 -9.72
C GLY A 116 -14.38 -3.29 -9.97
N SER A 117 -15.44 -3.70 -10.66
CA SER A 117 -16.61 -2.82 -10.78
C SER A 117 -17.28 -2.67 -9.41
N TRP A 118 -17.75 -1.46 -9.09
CA TRP A 118 -18.64 -1.25 -7.95
C TRP A 118 -19.85 -2.20 -7.96
N ASP A 119 -20.28 -2.67 -9.13
CA ASP A 119 -21.37 -3.65 -9.28
C ASP A 119 -21.16 -4.92 -8.46
N VAL A 120 -19.93 -5.44 -8.44
CA VAL A 120 -19.61 -6.69 -7.75
C VAL A 120 -19.76 -6.52 -6.24
N VAL A 121 -19.10 -5.50 -5.69
CA VAL A 121 -19.11 -5.27 -4.24
C VAL A 121 -20.45 -4.73 -3.77
N ALA A 122 -21.17 -3.97 -4.61
CA ALA A 122 -22.51 -3.50 -4.29
C ALA A 122 -23.53 -4.64 -4.23
N ALA A 123 -23.40 -5.64 -5.12
CA ALA A 123 -24.24 -6.84 -5.07
C ALA A 123 -24.06 -7.61 -3.74
N VAL A 124 -22.84 -7.66 -3.20
CA VAL A 124 -22.53 -8.31 -1.92
C VAL A 124 -23.32 -7.70 -0.77
N PHE A 125 -23.42 -6.37 -0.74
CA PHE A 125 -24.16 -5.64 0.28
C PHE A 125 -25.63 -5.36 -0.11
N LYS A 126 -26.10 -5.91 -1.24
CA LYS A 126 -27.41 -5.61 -1.85
C LYS A 126 -27.70 -4.11 -1.99
N GLU A 127 -26.68 -3.34 -2.31
CA GLU A 127 -26.78 -1.92 -2.57
C GLU A 127 -26.74 -1.63 -4.07
N LYS A 128 -27.21 -0.43 -4.44
CA LYS A 128 -26.94 0.09 -5.78
C LYS A 128 -25.46 0.53 -5.85
N PRO A 129 -24.74 0.27 -6.95
CA PRO A 129 -23.33 0.64 -7.09
C PRO A 129 -23.02 2.13 -6.79
N PRO A 130 -23.83 3.10 -7.27
CA PRO A 130 -23.61 4.51 -6.93
C PRO A 130 -23.78 4.80 -5.44
N THR A 131 -24.68 4.09 -4.76
CA THR A 131 -24.91 4.24 -3.32
C THR A 131 -23.72 3.74 -2.52
N LEU A 132 -23.26 2.52 -2.79
CA LEU A 132 -22.09 1.96 -2.11
C LEU A 132 -20.85 2.82 -2.35
N SER A 133 -20.60 3.18 -3.62
CA SER A 133 -19.45 4.01 -4.00
C SER A 133 -19.45 5.34 -3.25
N THR A 134 -20.60 6.01 -3.16
CA THR A 134 -20.72 7.29 -2.43
C THR A 134 -20.47 7.11 -0.94
N ARG A 135 -21.02 6.05 -0.33
CA ARG A 135 -20.84 5.77 1.11
C ARG A 135 -19.39 5.46 1.45
N VAL A 136 -18.76 4.53 0.74
CA VAL A 136 -17.37 4.11 0.97
C VAL A 136 -16.41 5.27 0.73
N THR A 137 -16.59 6.01 -0.38
CA THR A 137 -15.77 7.20 -0.67
C THR A 137 -15.93 8.23 0.43
N GLY A 138 -17.17 8.61 0.79
CA GLY A 138 -17.43 9.60 1.83
C GLY A 138 -16.88 9.20 3.20
N PHE A 139 -17.01 7.93 3.58
CA PHE A 139 -16.47 7.40 4.84
C PHE A 139 -14.93 7.47 4.86
N LEU A 140 -14.27 7.02 3.79
CA LEU A 140 -12.82 7.11 3.70
C LEU A 140 -12.32 8.55 3.62
N THR A 141 -13.07 9.48 3.00
CA THR A 141 -12.68 10.90 2.97
C THR A 141 -12.61 11.50 4.37
N ILE A 142 -13.56 11.15 5.24
CA ILE A 142 -13.54 11.55 6.65
C ILE A 142 -12.42 10.84 7.42
N LEU A 143 -12.23 9.55 7.16
CA LEU A 143 -11.33 8.71 7.95
C LEU A 143 -9.84 8.87 7.55
N LEU A 144 -9.52 9.14 6.29
CA LEU A 144 -8.16 9.13 5.76
C LEU A 144 -7.19 10.07 6.50
N PRO A 145 -7.53 11.34 6.83
CA PRO A 145 -6.63 12.20 7.59
C PRO A 145 -6.21 11.55 8.92
N HIS A 146 -7.15 10.95 9.64
CA HIS A 146 -6.86 10.23 10.88
C HIS A 146 -5.98 9.00 10.65
N LEU A 147 -6.26 8.20 9.60
CA LEU A 147 -5.44 7.05 9.25
C LEU A 147 -4.00 7.43 8.88
N LYS A 148 -3.81 8.52 8.13
CA LYS A 148 -2.48 9.01 7.76
C LYS A 148 -1.71 9.44 8.99
N THR A 149 -2.30 10.32 9.81
CA THR A 149 -1.63 10.78 11.03
C THR A 149 -1.32 9.62 11.97
N LYS A 150 -2.26 8.71 12.18
CA LYS A 150 -2.11 7.63 13.16
C LYS A 150 -1.24 6.49 12.67
N TYR A 151 -1.32 6.09 11.41
CA TYR A 151 -0.67 4.88 10.91
C TYR A 151 0.49 5.14 9.96
N ILE A 152 0.73 6.37 9.50
CA ILE A 152 1.84 6.71 8.61
C ILE A 152 2.74 7.77 9.25
N GLU A 153 2.22 8.96 9.54
CA GLU A 153 3.03 10.09 10.03
C GLU A 153 3.56 9.81 11.46
N SER A 154 2.74 9.25 12.36
CA SER A 154 3.19 8.90 13.71
C SER A 154 4.29 7.82 13.72
N VAL A 155 4.42 7.03 12.64
CA VAL A 155 5.46 6.00 12.50
C VAL A 155 6.84 6.66 12.50
N ALA A 156 6.99 7.79 11.81
CA ALA A 156 8.26 8.53 11.78
C ALA A 156 8.70 8.99 13.17
N ASN A 157 7.75 9.43 14.00
CA ASN A 157 7.99 9.90 15.36
C ASN A 157 8.28 8.75 16.32
N LYS A 158 7.52 7.65 16.24
CA LYS A 158 7.68 6.49 17.12
C LYS A 158 9.00 5.76 16.87
N TYR A 159 9.41 5.66 15.61
CA TYR A 159 10.60 4.91 15.19
C TYR A 159 11.69 5.89 14.72
N SER A 160 12.14 6.74 15.64
CA SER A 160 13.33 7.57 15.45
C SER A 160 14.60 6.72 15.26
N MET A 161 15.66 7.32 14.74
CA MET A 161 16.95 6.62 14.60
C MET A 161 17.53 6.18 15.95
N ASP A 162 17.40 7.01 17.00
CA ASP A 162 17.72 6.61 18.38
C ASP A 162 16.93 5.36 18.83
N TYR A 163 15.60 5.34 18.62
CA TYR A 163 14.77 4.19 18.99
C TYR A 163 15.19 2.93 18.21
N LEU A 164 15.39 3.04 16.89
CA LEU A 164 15.83 1.93 16.04
C LEU A 164 17.20 1.41 16.48
N THR A 165 18.10 2.31 16.92
CA THR A 165 19.42 1.96 17.45
C THR A 165 19.30 1.19 18.77
N LYS A 166 18.59 1.75 19.75
CA LYS A 166 18.40 1.15 21.09
C LYS A 166 17.67 -0.18 21.06
N THR A 167 16.78 -0.38 20.09
CA THR A 167 16.01 -1.62 19.94
C THR A 167 16.63 -2.63 18.98
N GLY A 168 17.78 -2.32 18.37
CA GLY A 168 18.45 -3.22 17.43
C GLY A 168 17.68 -3.45 16.12
N ARG A 169 16.87 -2.47 15.69
CA ARG A 169 15.98 -2.55 14.52
C ARG A 169 16.46 -1.72 13.32
N ARG A 170 17.77 -1.46 13.24
CA ARG A 170 18.37 -0.80 12.08
C ARG A 170 18.56 -1.78 10.92
N PHE A 171 18.79 -1.25 9.73
CA PHE A 171 19.24 -2.06 8.61
C PHE A 171 20.55 -2.78 8.93
N LYS A 172 20.72 -3.98 8.37
CA LYS A 172 21.81 -4.90 8.74
C LYS A 172 23.15 -4.43 8.19
N HIS A 173 23.17 -3.98 6.94
CA HIS A 173 24.39 -3.59 6.25
C HIS A 173 24.59 -2.07 6.22
N PHE A 174 23.50 -1.31 6.23
CA PHE A 174 23.51 0.15 6.23
C PHE A 174 22.79 0.73 7.46
N PRO A 175 23.34 0.57 8.68
CA PRO A 175 22.69 1.00 9.91
C PRO A 175 22.49 2.52 10.01
N MET A 176 23.18 3.33 9.20
CA MET A 176 22.96 4.78 9.09
C MET A 176 21.74 5.15 8.23
N ALA A 177 21.17 4.19 7.49
CA ALA A 177 19.99 4.44 6.68
C ALA A 177 18.72 4.39 7.54
N ARG A 178 17.86 5.39 7.38
CA ARG A 178 16.60 5.49 8.13
C ARG A 178 15.50 4.67 7.48
N TYR A 179 15.40 4.71 6.16
CA TYR A 179 14.38 4.00 5.39
C TYR A 179 14.87 3.66 3.98
N ALA A 180 14.17 2.72 3.35
CA ALA A 180 14.25 2.46 1.92
C ALA A 180 13.12 3.20 1.20
N VAL A 181 13.39 3.76 0.02
CA VAL A 181 12.40 4.45 -0.82
C VAL A 181 12.33 3.77 -2.18
N ASP A 182 11.10 3.65 -2.70
CA ASP A 182 10.86 3.16 -4.06
C ASP A 182 9.50 3.65 -4.56
N VAL A 183 9.30 3.54 -5.88
CA VAL A 183 8.08 3.95 -6.58
C VAL A 183 7.35 2.73 -7.11
N THR A 184 6.06 2.64 -6.79
CA THR A 184 5.18 1.64 -7.39
C THR A 184 4.38 2.25 -8.54
N PHE A 185 4.40 1.57 -9.68
CA PHE A 185 3.48 1.84 -10.79
C PHE A 185 2.18 1.07 -10.62
N GLN A 186 1.07 1.74 -10.94
CA GLN A 186 -0.26 1.17 -10.98
C GLN A 186 -0.92 1.49 -12.32
N GLN A 187 -1.33 0.46 -13.05
CA GLN A 187 -2.05 0.62 -14.30
C GLN A 187 -3.42 1.28 -14.06
N THR A 188 -3.80 2.21 -14.93
CA THR A 188 -5.14 2.81 -14.96
C THR A 188 -5.78 2.61 -16.33
N ASN A 189 -7.07 2.91 -16.45
CA ASN A 189 -7.67 3.11 -17.77
C ASN A 189 -6.94 4.23 -18.52
N ALA A 190 -6.90 4.11 -19.85
CA ALA A 190 -6.42 5.20 -20.69
C ALA A 190 -7.35 6.40 -20.47
N PRO A 191 -6.82 7.57 -20.08
CA PRO A 191 -7.63 8.77 -19.92
C PRO A 191 -8.39 9.08 -21.23
N ALA A 192 -9.69 9.34 -21.12
CA ALA A 192 -10.56 9.71 -22.24
C ALA A 192 -10.38 11.20 -22.61
N VAL A 193 -9.14 11.57 -22.93
CA VAL A 193 -8.69 12.93 -23.25
C VAL A 193 -7.86 12.90 -24.53
N SER A 194 -7.39 14.06 -24.99
CA SER A 194 -6.60 14.17 -26.21
C SER A 194 -5.33 13.30 -26.15
N PHE A 195 -4.75 13.00 -27.32
CA PHE A 195 -3.55 12.16 -27.38
C PHE A 195 -2.37 12.73 -26.57
N GLY A 196 -2.20 14.06 -26.59
CA GLY A 196 -1.17 14.74 -25.79
C GLY A 196 -1.39 14.54 -24.29
N GLU A 197 -2.62 14.69 -23.82
CA GLU A 197 -2.99 14.59 -22.40
C GLU A 197 -2.98 13.16 -21.88
N LYS A 198 -3.21 12.13 -22.72
CA LYS A 198 -3.07 10.73 -22.28
C LYS A 198 -1.61 10.28 -22.25
N LYS A 199 -0.74 10.82 -23.12
CA LYS A 199 0.68 10.41 -23.26
C LYS A 199 1.46 10.55 -21.95
N VAL A 200 1.16 11.55 -21.13
CA VAL A 200 1.83 11.76 -19.83
C VAL A 200 1.56 10.63 -18.82
N PHE A 201 0.49 9.85 -19.01
CA PHE A 201 0.22 8.69 -18.16
C PHE A 201 0.93 7.42 -18.66
N PHE A 202 1.55 7.44 -19.85
CA PHE A 202 2.16 6.26 -20.44
C PHE A 202 3.55 6.00 -19.86
N SER A 203 3.69 4.88 -19.14
CA SER A 203 4.99 4.40 -18.69
C SER A 203 5.71 3.65 -19.82
N LYS A 204 6.83 4.20 -20.29
CA LYS A 204 7.71 3.51 -21.25
C LYS A 204 8.30 2.22 -20.68
N LYS A 205 8.49 2.12 -19.37
CA LYS A 205 8.99 0.90 -18.71
C LYS A 205 7.95 -0.22 -18.84
N HIS A 206 6.68 0.08 -18.55
CA HIS A 206 5.62 -0.94 -18.49
C HIS A 206 4.80 -1.06 -19.77
N GLY A 207 4.91 -0.12 -20.72
CA GLY A 207 4.10 -0.13 -21.95
C GLY A 207 2.61 0.10 -21.71
N GLN A 208 2.26 0.78 -20.61
CA GLN A 208 0.88 0.92 -20.13
C GLN A 208 0.64 2.33 -19.60
N TYR A 209 -0.62 2.78 -19.68
CA TYR A 209 -1.09 3.96 -18.96
C TYR A 209 -1.27 3.66 -17.49
N GLY A 210 -0.87 4.60 -16.65
CA GLY A 210 -1.00 4.45 -15.21
C GLY A 210 -0.48 5.65 -14.44
N VAL A 211 -0.39 5.45 -13.15
CA VAL A 211 0.14 6.41 -12.19
C VAL A 211 1.26 5.77 -11.37
N LYS A 212 2.04 6.61 -10.72
CA LYS A 212 3.14 6.23 -9.85
C LYS A 212 2.99 6.88 -8.49
N VAL A 213 3.34 6.15 -7.45
CA VAL A 213 3.33 6.63 -6.07
C VAL A 213 4.64 6.21 -5.42
N GLU A 214 5.31 7.14 -4.74
CA GLU A 214 6.47 6.86 -3.91
C GLU A 214 6.03 6.48 -2.50
N VAL A 215 6.72 5.50 -1.92
CA VAL A 215 6.56 5.10 -0.52
C VAL A 215 7.93 4.94 0.12
N SER A 216 8.09 5.49 1.33
CA SER A 216 9.28 5.31 2.16
C SER A 216 8.97 4.34 3.29
N VAL A 217 9.81 3.31 3.48
CA VAL A 217 9.56 2.18 4.39
C VAL A 217 10.76 1.98 5.33
N LEU A 218 10.47 1.92 6.62
CA LEU A 218 11.45 1.66 7.68
C LEU A 218 11.95 0.21 7.66
N PRO A 219 13.08 -0.10 8.33
CA PRO A 219 13.57 -1.48 8.46
C PRO A 219 12.57 -2.46 9.10
N ASN A 220 11.63 -1.96 9.92
CA ASN A 220 10.58 -2.76 10.53
C ASN A 220 9.40 -3.06 9.59
N GLY A 221 9.47 -2.62 8.34
CA GLY A 221 8.44 -2.84 7.33
C GLY A 221 7.31 -1.82 7.30
N LEU A 222 7.27 -0.85 8.23
CA LEU A 222 6.20 0.16 8.25
C LEU A 222 6.53 1.31 7.30
N ALA A 223 5.55 1.70 6.49
CA ALA A 223 5.62 2.90 5.68
C ALA A 223 5.53 4.15 6.57
N LEU A 224 6.44 5.10 6.39
CA LEU A 224 6.37 6.40 7.06
C LEU A 224 5.95 7.53 6.11
N ASN A 225 5.85 7.25 4.81
CA ASN A 225 5.46 8.22 3.79
C ASN A 225 4.73 7.55 2.63
N VAL A 226 3.81 8.30 2.03
CA VAL A 226 3.18 7.98 0.76
C VAL A 226 2.85 9.30 0.05
N THR A 227 3.31 9.45 -1.19
CA THR A 227 3.04 10.67 -1.97
C THR A 227 1.65 10.65 -2.60
N SER A 228 1.24 11.79 -3.16
CA SER A 228 0.18 11.80 -4.17
C SER A 228 0.62 11.10 -5.44
N ALA A 229 -0.34 10.57 -6.18
CA ALA A 229 -0.08 9.88 -7.43
C ALA A 229 0.30 10.86 -8.54
N VAL A 230 1.37 10.52 -9.27
CA VAL A 230 1.81 11.26 -10.44
C VAL A 230 1.61 10.45 -11.72
N PRO A 231 1.61 11.08 -12.91
CA PRO A 231 1.49 10.38 -14.18
C PRO A 231 2.61 9.35 -14.41
N GLY A 232 2.28 8.22 -15.03
CA GLY A 232 3.19 7.09 -15.23
C GLY A 232 4.43 7.38 -16.10
N SER A 233 4.48 8.50 -16.84
CA SER A 233 5.66 8.90 -17.60
C SER A 233 6.76 9.56 -16.75
N VAL A 234 6.43 10.04 -15.56
CA VAL A 234 7.38 10.70 -14.66
C VAL A 234 8.43 9.68 -14.20
N SER A 235 9.70 10.05 -14.19
CA SER A 235 10.78 9.18 -13.74
C SER A 235 10.76 9.02 -12.22
N ASP A 236 11.23 7.88 -11.72
CA ASP A 236 11.17 7.58 -10.28
C ASP A 236 12.02 8.57 -9.47
N ILE A 237 13.19 8.98 -10.00
CA ILE A 237 14.04 10.02 -9.39
C ILE A 237 13.36 11.40 -9.34
N THR A 238 12.61 11.80 -10.38
CA THR A 238 11.90 13.09 -10.37
C THR A 238 10.78 13.12 -9.32
N ILE A 239 10.17 11.97 -9.03
CA ILE A 239 9.17 11.86 -7.95
C ILE A 239 9.82 12.10 -6.60
N CYS A 240 10.94 11.42 -6.32
CA CYS A 240 11.72 11.60 -5.09
C CYS A 240 12.26 13.03 -4.95
N ASP A 241 12.74 13.61 -6.05
CA ASP A 241 13.20 14.99 -6.09
C ASP A 241 12.09 16.00 -5.77
N SER A 242 10.86 15.72 -6.18
CA SER A 242 9.68 16.55 -5.88
C SER A 242 9.20 16.37 -4.43
N ASN A 243 9.57 15.27 -3.78
CA ASN A 243 9.30 14.97 -2.39
C ASN A 243 10.48 15.34 -1.47
N SER A 244 11.37 16.23 -1.91
CA SER A 244 12.62 16.54 -1.19
C SER A 244 12.40 17.12 0.20
N ASP A 245 11.34 17.90 0.41
CA ASP A 245 11.07 18.54 1.70
C ASP A 245 10.83 17.48 2.79
N PHE A 246 10.01 16.46 2.47
CA PHE A 246 9.80 15.31 3.34
C PHE A 246 11.12 14.61 3.63
N HIS A 247 11.94 14.34 2.61
CA HIS A 247 13.20 13.63 2.78
C HIS A 247 14.21 14.41 3.63
N LEU A 248 14.36 15.71 3.39
CA LEU A 248 15.26 16.58 4.14
C LEU A 248 14.85 16.63 5.62
N GLU A 249 13.56 16.82 5.90
CA GLU A 249 13.02 16.83 7.26
C GLU A 249 13.28 15.50 7.98
N HIS A 250 12.95 14.37 7.33
CA HIS A 250 12.97 13.06 7.99
C HIS A 250 14.36 12.42 8.05
N LEU A 251 15.31 12.90 7.25
CA LEU A 251 16.71 12.48 7.32
C LEU A 251 17.54 13.36 8.25
N GLN A 252 17.08 14.54 8.63
CA GLN A 252 17.81 15.42 9.55
C GLN A 252 18.10 14.70 10.87
N LYS A 253 19.38 14.69 11.28
CA LYS A 253 19.80 14.24 12.61
C LYS A 253 19.31 15.25 13.65
N ALA A 254 18.77 14.76 14.76
CA ALA A 254 18.24 15.59 15.83
C ALA A 254 18.70 15.11 17.22
N GLY A 255 18.97 16.05 18.13
CA GLY A 255 19.39 15.75 19.49
C GLY A 255 20.70 14.96 19.55
N ASN A 256 20.73 13.90 20.37
CA ASN A 256 21.92 13.07 20.58
C ASN A 256 22.31 12.21 19.35
N ASP A 257 21.51 12.19 18.28
CA ASP A 257 21.85 11.52 17.01
C ASP A 257 23.13 12.10 16.38
N GLY A 258 23.46 13.37 16.66
CA GLY A 258 24.68 14.02 16.17
C GLY A 258 25.98 13.48 16.77
N GLU A 259 25.91 12.82 17.93
CA GLU A 259 27.08 12.24 18.62
C GLU A 259 27.31 10.76 18.23
N ALA A 260 26.36 10.13 17.53
CA ALA A 260 26.51 8.75 17.08
C ALA A 260 27.60 8.66 16.01
N VAL A 261 28.57 7.76 16.22
CA VAL A 261 29.65 7.51 15.23
C VAL A 261 29.03 6.98 13.94
N ASP A 262 28.95 7.86 12.95
CA ASP A 262 28.40 7.59 11.63
C ASP A 262 29.50 7.70 10.56
N ALA A 263 30.21 6.59 10.39
CA ALA A 263 31.23 6.44 9.36
C ALA A 263 30.66 5.88 8.04
N GLY A 264 29.35 6.00 7.82
CA GLY A 264 28.68 5.47 6.63
C GLY A 264 28.97 6.27 5.36
N PRO A 265 28.66 5.71 4.17
CA PRO A 265 28.82 6.42 2.89
C PRO A 265 28.23 7.84 2.92
N LEU A 266 28.92 8.78 2.27
CA LEU A 266 28.52 10.18 2.16
C LEU A 266 28.37 10.95 3.49
N SER A 267 28.87 10.42 4.62
CA SER A 267 28.79 11.14 5.91
C SER A 267 29.54 12.47 5.92
N GLY A 268 30.66 12.57 5.20
CA GLY A 268 31.41 13.84 5.08
C GLY A 268 30.69 14.91 4.25
N GLU A 269 29.90 14.50 3.25
CA GLU A 269 29.10 15.41 2.40
C GLU A 269 27.79 15.81 3.09
N TYR A 270 27.23 14.92 3.90
CA TYR A 270 25.97 15.12 4.62
C TYR A 270 26.12 14.78 6.11
N PRO A 271 26.90 15.56 6.88
CA PRO A 271 27.20 15.25 8.29
C PRO A 271 25.96 15.22 9.18
N ASP A 272 25.00 16.10 8.90
CA ASP A 272 23.78 16.28 9.69
C ASP A 272 22.60 15.43 9.17
N SER A 273 22.84 14.50 8.25
CA SER A 273 21.78 13.71 7.62
C SER A 273 21.99 12.21 7.80
N TRP A 274 20.94 11.51 8.20
CA TRP A 274 20.81 10.07 8.03
C TRP A 274 20.69 9.70 6.55
N ALA A 275 20.97 8.45 6.20
CA ALA A 275 20.89 8.01 4.81
C ALA A 275 19.49 7.49 4.44
N LEU A 276 19.21 7.45 3.14
CA LEU A 276 18.14 6.60 2.58
C LEU A 276 18.73 5.54 1.66
N LEU A 277 18.04 4.41 1.52
CA LEU A 277 18.34 3.38 0.52
C LEU A 277 17.40 3.53 -0.67
N ALA A 278 17.94 3.51 -1.88
CA ALA A 278 17.13 3.62 -3.09
C ALA A 278 17.60 2.64 -4.17
N ASP A 279 16.73 2.40 -5.14
CA ASP A 279 17.04 1.53 -6.28
C ASP A 279 18.11 2.16 -7.22
N LYS A 280 18.57 1.36 -8.19
CA LYS A 280 19.59 1.79 -9.15
C LYS A 280 19.10 2.86 -10.15
N GLY A 281 17.80 3.02 -10.33
CA GLY A 281 17.17 4.09 -11.11
C GLY A 281 17.27 5.47 -10.47
N TYR A 282 17.56 5.56 -9.17
CA TYR A 282 17.77 6.83 -8.44
C TYR A 282 19.20 7.38 -8.52
N GLN A 283 19.99 6.92 -9.49
CA GLN A 283 21.35 7.42 -9.72
C GLN A 283 21.33 8.94 -9.98
N GLY A 284 22.08 9.68 -9.15
CA GLY A 284 22.10 11.14 -9.14
C GLY A 284 21.45 11.76 -7.89
N LEU A 285 20.65 11.00 -7.14
CA LEU A 285 19.98 11.49 -5.93
C LEU A 285 20.97 11.89 -4.82
N HIS A 286 22.18 11.29 -4.82
CA HIS A 286 23.29 11.63 -3.92
C HIS A 286 23.75 13.09 -4.01
N ARG A 287 23.34 13.83 -5.05
CA ARG A 287 23.66 15.26 -5.22
C ARG A 287 22.80 16.18 -4.34
N ARG A 288 21.69 15.67 -3.80
CA ARG A 288 20.72 16.45 -3.02
C ARG A 288 20.41 15.83 -1.66
N LEU A 289 20.48 14.51 -1.56
CA LEU A 289 20.19 13.75 -0.35
C LEU A 289 21.33 12.77 -0.09
N ARG A 290 21.47 12.32 1.16
CA ARG A 290 22.38 11.22 1.51
C ARG A 290 21.84 9.87 1.03
N ALA A 291 21.78 9.68 -0.28
CA ALA A 291 21.17 8.52 -0.91
C ALA A 291 22.21 7.44 -1.25
N ILE A 292 22.01 6.24 -0.70
CA ILE A 292 22.81 5.06 -0.99
C ILE A 292 22.10 4.26 -2.07
N THR A 293 22.75 4.12 -3.23
CA THR A 293 22.22 3.43 -4.41
C THR A 293 23.23 2.43 -4.96
N PRO A 294 22.78 1.31 -5.57
CA PRO A 294 23.69 0.34 -6.17
C PRO A 294 24.54 0.97 -7.28
N MET A 295 25.83 0.68 -7.31
CA MET A 295 26.75 1.15 -8.33
C MET A 295 26.34 0.64 -9.72
N LYS A 296 26.38 1.55 -10.70
CA LYS A 296 26.15 1.20 -12.10
C LYS A 296 27.41 0.62 -12.72
N ARG A 297 27.22 -0.45 -13.49
CA ARG A 297 28.27 -1.03 -14.30
C ARG A 297 28.84 0.06 -15.23
N PRO A 298 30.16 0.28 -15.25
CA PRO A 298 30.78 1.24 -16.16
C PRO A 298 30.59 0.80 -17.62
N ALA A 299 30.57 1.75 -18.55
CA ALA A 299 30.42 1.46 -19.96
C ALA A 299 31.58 0.56 -20.44
N GLY A 300 31.26 -0.63 -20.96
CA GLY A 300 32.25 -1.61 -21.44
C GLY A 300 33.06 -2.34 -20.36
N GLY A 301 32.96 -1.96 -19.09
CA GLY A 301 33.71 -2.58 -17.99
C GLY A 301 32.89 -3.62 -17.21
N LEU A 302 33.48 -4.20 -16.15
CA LEU A 302 32.77 -5.01 -15.14
C LEU A 302 32.74 -4.23 -13.83
N LEU A 303 31.80 -4.58 -12.94
CA LEU A 303 31.88 -4.14 -11.54
C LEU A 303 33.01 -4.91 -10.85
N SER A 304 33.70 -4.29 -9.90
CA SER A 304 34.61 -5.02 -9.04
C SER A 304 33.84 -6.00 -8.15
N LEU A 305 34.52 -7.02 -7.61
CA LEU A 305 33.91 -7.94 -6.65
C LEU A 305 33.40 -7.21 -5.40
N GLU A 306 34.09 -6.14 -5.00
CA GLU A 306 33.71 -5.29 -3.88
C GLU A 306 32.41 -4.53 -4.19
N ASP A 307 32.29 -3.92 -5.38
CA ASP A 307 31.08 -3.21 -5.81
C ASP A 307 29.89 -4.16 -5.94
N MET A 308 30.11 -5.38 -6.45
CA MET A 308 29.08 -6.41 -6.51
C MET A 308 28.60 -6.78 -5.11
N THR A 309 29.52 -7.06 -4.19
CA THR A 309 29.21 -7.39 -2.79
C THR A 309 28.47 -6.24 -2.11
N ASN A 310 28.86 -5.00 -2.37
CA ASN A 310 28.19 -3.82 -1.82
C ASN A 310 26.78 -3.64 -2.42
N ASN A 311 26.62 -3.87 -3.72
CA ASN A 311 25.30 -3.85 -4.36
C ASN A 311 24.35 -4.91 -3.79
N ASP A 312 24.87 -6.10 -3.50
CA ASP A 312 24.09 -7.18 -2.88
C ASP A 312 23.63 -6.79 -1.46
N LYS A 313 24.51 -6.16 -0.67
CA LYS A 313 24.16 -5.60 0.64
C LYS A 313 23.06 -4.53 0.52
N ILE A 314 23.16 -3.62 -0.46
CA ILE A 314 22.16 -2.56 -0.66
C ILE A 314 20.82 -3.19 -1.05
N ALA A 315 20.83 -4.16 -1.97
CA ALA A 315 19.64 -4.87 -2.38
C ALA A 315 18.98 -5.61 -1.20
N SER A 316 19.79 -6.26 -0.35
CA SER A 316 19.32 -6.98 0.83
C SER A 316 18.62 -6.09 1.85
N ASP A 317 19.13 -4.89 2.14
CA ASP A 317 18.48 -3.99 3.08
C ASP A 317 17.28 -3.26 2.43
N ARG A 318 17.40 -2.86 1.17
CA ARG A 318 16.34 -2.16 0.41
C ARG A 318 15.10 -3.03 0.21
N VAL A 319 15.23 -4.36 0.14
CA VAL A 319 14.12 -5.28 -0.15
C VAL A 319 12.88 -5.08 0.73
N VAL A 320 13.02 -4.45 1.90
CA VAL A 320 11.89 -4.13 2.78
C VAL A 320 10.79 -3.30 2.07
N VAL A 321 11.15 -2.35 1.19
CA VAL A 321 10.16 -1.56 0.44
C VAL A 321 9.46 -2.39 -0.63
N GLU A 322 10.18 -3.35 -1.23
CA GLU A 322 9.62 -4.31 -2.17
C GLU A 322 8.65 -5.27 -1.47
N ASN A 323 9.03 -5.76 -0.28
CA ASN A 323 8.17 -6.59 0.57
C ASN A 323 6.92 -5.80 0.98
N PHE A 324 7.04 -4.52 1.32
CA PHE A 324 5.88 -3.68 1.61
C PHE A 324 4.92 -3.59 0.43
N PHE A 325 5.42 -3.31 -0.78
CA PHE A 325 4.60 -3.30 -1.98
C PHE A 325 3.98 -4.67 -2.29
N GLY A 326 4.73 -5.74 -2.02
CA GLY A 326 4.24 -7.11 -2.09
C GLY A 326 3.02 -7.34 -1.19
N ARG A 327 3.11 -6.94 0.07
CA ARG A 327 2.00 -7.02 1.03
C ARG A 327 0.82 -6.16 0.59
N LEU A 328 1.06 -4.88 0.28
CA LEU A 328 0.04 -3.94 -0.21
C LEU A 328 -0.76 -4.54 -1.38
N LYS A 329 -0.07 -5.11 -2.38
CA LYS A 329 -0.70 -5.67 -3.58
C LYS A 329 -1.37 -7.02 -3.34
N THR A 330 -0.92 -7.75 -2.31
CA THR A 330 -1.54 -9.01 -1.92
C THR A 330 -2.87 -8.74 -1.23
N LEU A 331 -2.89 -7.79 -0.28
CA LEU A 331 -4.07 -7.44 0.50
C LEU A 331 -5.13 -6.70 -0.33
N TRP A 332 -4.71 -5.73 -1.14
CA TRP A 332 -5.64 -4.78 -1.75
C TRP A 332 -5.68 -4.94 -3.26
N ALA A 333 -6.81 -5.45 -3.78
CA ALA A 333 -7.00 -5.53 -5.22
C ALA A 333 -6.98 -4.14 -5.89
N VAL A 334 -7.39 -3.08 -5.16
CA VAL A 334 -7.37 -1.70 -5.69
C VAL A 334 -5.96 -1.19 -6.01
N ALA A 335 -4.94 -1.73 -5.32
CA ALA A 335 -3.54 -1.40 -5.55
C ALA A 335 -2.80 -2.41 -6.44
N SER A 336 -3.46 -3.46 -6.92
CA SER A 336 -2.83 -4.57 -7.67
C SER A 336 -3.57 -5.01 -8.94
N GLU A 337 -4.71 -4.42 -9.25
CA GLU A 337 -5.42 -4.59 -10.51
C GLU A 337 -5.51 -3.25 -11.23
N THR A 338 -5.82 -3.23 -12.53
CA THR A 338 -6.04 -1.97 -13.25
C THR A 338 -7.07 -1.12 -12.51
N TYR A 339 -6.69 0.09 -12.14
CA TYR A 339 -7.58 1.00 -11.44
C TYR A 339 -8.61 1.58 -12.43
N THR A 340 -9.89 1.31 -12.16
CA THR A 340 -11.01 1.68 -13.03
C THR A 340 -11.99 2.68 -12.40
N TRP A 341 -11.80 3.01 -11.12
CA TRP A 341 -12.64 3.98 -10.42
C TRP A 341 -12.28 5.42 -10.80
N LYS A 342 -13.02 6.40 -10.27
CA LYS A 342 -12.75 7.81 -10.55
C LYS A 342 -11.32 8.18 -10.16
N ARG A 343 -10.58 8.82 -11.07
CA ARG A 343 -9.18 9.20 -10.87
C ARG A 343 -9.00 10.18 -9.70
N GLU A 344 -9.95 11.08 -9.50
CA GLU A 344 -9.96 12.04 -8.38
C GLU A 344 -9.90 11.37 -6.99
N ASN A 345 -10.36 10.12 -6.89
CA ASN A 345 -10.34 9.35 -5.65
C ASN A 345 -9.15 8.39 -5.56
N TYR A 346 -8.22 8.39 -6.52
CA TYR A 346 -7.10 7.44 -6.53
C TYR A 346 -6.26 7.56 -5.25
N ASP A 347 -5.83 8.78 -4.91
CA ASP A 347 -5.02 9.02 -3.72
C ASP A 347 -5.75 8.61 -2.46
N LEU A 348 -7.06 8.89 -2.39
CA LEU A 348 -7.90 8.50 -1.26
C LEU A 348 -7.81 7.00 -0.97
N PHE A 349 -8.05 6.17 -1.99
CA PHE A 349 -8.06 4.72 -1.83
C PHE A 349 -6.66 4.15 -1.65
N PHE A 350 -5.67 4.66 -2.42
CA PHE A 350 -4.31 4.15 -2.36
C PHE A 350 -3.65 4.47 -1.02
N GLN A 351 -3.77 5.70 -0.52
CA GLN A 351 -3.21 6.10 0.78
C GLN A 351 -3.92 5.40 1.94
N ALA A 352 -5.24 5.16 1.84
CA ALA A 352 -5.95 4.32 2.80
C ALA A 352 -5.38 2.88 2.81
N CYS A 353 -5.11 2.30 1.64
CA CYS A 353 -4.48 0.98 1.55
C CYS A 353 -3.08 0.95 2.18
N VAL A 354 -2.27 2.00 2.02
CA VAL A 354 -0.96 2.10 2.70
C VAL A 354 -1.15 2.11 4.22
N ALA A 355 -2.07 2.92 4.74
CA ALA A 355 -2.34 2.99 6.17
C ALA A 355 -2.84 1.65 6.73
N PHE A 356 -3.79 0.97 6.07
CA PHE A 356 -4.26 -0.35 6.49
C PHE A 356 -3.20 -1.44 6.32
N THR A 357 -2.28 -1.30 5.36
CA THR A 357 -1.11 -2.21 5.26
C THR A 357 -0.20 -2.06 6.48
N ASN A 358 0.04 -0.84 6.96
CA ASN A 358 0.78 -0.63 8.20
C ASN A 358 0.07 -1.25 9.42
N VAL A 359 -1.26 -1.15 9.50
CA VAL A 359 -2.04 -1.85 10.55
C VAL A 359 -1.83 -3.36 10.45
N HIS A 360 -1.98 -3.93 9.26
CA HIS A 360 -1.79 -5.36 9.04
C HIS A 360 -0.36 -5.81 9.38
N ILE A 361 0.66 -5.01 9.09
CA ILE A 361 2.06 -5.35 9.41
C ILE A 361 2.31 -5.40 10.93
N LYS A 362 1.56 -4.62 11.72
CA LYS A 362 1.65 -4.67 13.20
C LYS A 362 1.16 -6.01 13.76
N PHE A 363 0.16 -6.62 13.13
CA PHE A 363 -0.33 -7.95 13.50
C PHE A 363 0.54 -9.06 12.90
N LEU A 364 0.88 -8.93 11.62
CA LEU A 364 1.67 -9.90 10.88
C LEU A 364 2.84 -9.21 10.15
N PRO A 365 4.07 -9.26 10.72
CA PRO A 365 5.26 -8.66 10.12
C PRO A 365 5.50 -9.10 8.66
N LEU A 366 6.30 -8.33 7.93
CA LEU A 366 6.70 -8.67 6.56
C LEU A 366 7.50 -9.98 6.50
N ARG A 367 7.34 -10.72 5.41
CA ARG A 367 7.99 -12.01 5.13
C ARG A 367 8.59 -11.99 3.73
N ASP A 368 9.53 -12.88 3.46
CA ASP A 368 10.17 -13.00 2.12
C ASP A 368 9.15 -13.31 1.01
N GLU A 369 8.06 -14.02 1.35
CA GLU A 369 6.92 -14.27 0.46
C GLU A 369 6.32 -12.99 -0.13
N ASP A 370 6.35 -11.88 0.62
CA ASP A 370 5.82 -10.62 0.15
C ASP A 370 6.62 -10.10 -1.06
N GLY A 371 7.96 -10.18 -1.02
CA GLY A 371 8.83 -9.84 -2.15
C GLY A 371 8.61 -10.73 -3.36
N HIS A 372 8.41 -12.03 -3.14
CA HIS A 372 8.03 -12.95 -4.21
C HIS A 372 6.69 -12.55 -4.86
N ASN A 373 5.70 -12.15 -4.06
CA ASN A 373 4.41 -11.68 -4.57
C ASN A 373 4.55 -10.40 -5.43
N LEU A 374 5.42 -9.47 -5.03
CA LEU A 374 5.70 -8.29 -5.85
C LEU A 374 6.32 -8.69 -7.20
N ASN A 375 7.32 -9.57 -7.20
CA ASN A 375 7.98 -10.04 -8.41
C ASN A 375 7.00 -10.68 -9.40
N ARG A 376 6.07 -11.52 -8.90
CA ARG A 376 5.00 -12.10 -9.72
C ARG A 376 4.11 -11.01 -10.34
N TYR A 377 3.75 -9.99 -9.57
CA TYR A 377 2.97 -8.85 -10.07
C TYR A 377 3.70 -8.07 -11.16
N VAL A 378 4.98 -7.72 -10.95
CA VAL A 378 5.79 -6.95 -11.91
C VAL A 378 5.97 -7.70 -13.22
N ASN A 379 6.30 -9.00 -13.16
CA ASN A 379 6.45 -9.85 -14.34
C ASN A 379 5.16 -9.95 -15.15
N ARG A 380 4.01 -10.04 -14.49
CA ARG A 380 2.70 -10.00 -15.15
C ARG A 380 2.45 -8.67 -15.87
N MET A 381 2.85 -7.54 -15.29
CA MET A 381 2.69 -6.24 -15.94
C MET A 381 3.60 -6.09 -17.16
N LEU A 382 4.87 -6.47 -17.03
CA LEU A 382 5.85 -6.39 -18.13
C LEU A 382 5.41 -7.23 -19.32
N SER A 383 5.04 -8.49 -19.09
CA SER A 383 4.53 -9.39 -20.14
C SER A 383 3.24 -8.87 -20.80
N SER A 384 2.34 -8.25 -20.03
CA SER A 384 1.13 -7.62 -20.57
C SER A 384 1.46 -6.38 -21.41
N GLY A 385 2.49 -5.63 -21.02
CA GLY A 385 3.02 -4.49 -21.78
C GLY A 385 3.65 -4.90 -23.11
N GLU A 386 4.45 -5.96 -23.11
CA GLU A 386 5.08 -6.53 -24.31
C GLU A 386 4.03 -6.98 -25.33
N LYS A 387 3.01 -7.73 -24.88
CA LYS A 387 1.88 -8.15 -25.74
C LYS A 387 1.17 -6.96 -26.38
N LYS A 388 0.94 -5.88 -25.62
CA LYS A 388 0.31 -4.65 -26.16
C LYS A 388 1.20 -3.93 -27.16
N ARG A 389 2.52 -3.91 -26.97
CA ARG A 389 3.46 -3.33 -27.96
C ARG A 389 3.50 -4.15 -29.24
N ALA A 390 3.50 -5.48 -29.14
CA ALA A 390 3.49 -6.37 -30.28
C ALA A 390 2.17 -6.30 -31.09
N ALA A 391 1.06 -5.92 -30.44
CA ALA A 391 -0.24 -5.77 -31.09
C ALA A 391 -0.45 -4.42 -31.78
N VAL A 392 0.46 -3.45 -31.65
CA VAL A 392 0.43 -2.20 -32.41
C VAL A 392 1.20 -2.42 -33.71
N PRO A 393 0.56 -2.37 -34.90
CA PRO A 393 1.28 -2.47 -36.16
C PRO A 393 2.30 -1.34 -36.23
N VAL A 394 3.52 -1.66 -36.63
CA VAL A 394 4.49 -0.65 -37.07
C VAL A 394 3.91 -0.06 -38.36
N VAL A 395 3.36 1.15 -38.27
CA VAL A 395 2.94 1.94 -39.44
C VAL A 395 4.10 2.80 -39.88
#